data_AF-A0A5C7HAH8-F1
#
_entry.id   AF-A0A5C7HAH8-F1
#
_cell.length_a   1.000
_cell.length_b   1.000
_cell.length_c   1.000
_cell.angle_alpha   90.00
_cell.angle_beta   90.00
_cell.angle_gamma   90.00
#
_symmetry.space_group_name_H-M   'P 1'
#
loop_
_entity.id
_entity.type
_entity.pdbx_description
1 polymer ?
#
loop_
_entity_poly.entity_id
_entity_poly.type
_entity_poly.pdbx_seq_one_letter_code
_entity_poly.pdbx_strand_id
1 'polypeptide(L)'
;MKYLKPLNFYKEFFKDILIKKDYSKPGRLLGLDVSDKYVSLAVSDWKNLTALPLRAFDRQEKNLSSMAADLFQSLIPEHNIVGFVVGTDFQISDTRPPLDSQTLNFIDNLYKTGKVEGLKHTYWDRGITSKDAEFVLKQHVEFISEILKQPKDMSKTIMEKCQAVSVLQGYLDLTNKMIEEDCD
;
A
#
# COMPACT_ATOMS: atom_id res chain seq x y z
N MET A 1 -9.16 1.74 -12.45
CA MET A 1 -8.15 0.72 -12.06
C MET A 1 -8.63 -0.69 -12.34
N LYS A 2 -7.83 -1.51 -13.03
CA LYS A 2 -8.12 -2.94 -13.25
C LYS A 2 -7.64 -3.78 -12.07
N TYR A 3 -8.49 -4.61 -11.50
CA TYR A 3 -8.11 -5.57 -10.45
C TYR A 3 -7.35 -6.75 -11.07
N LEU A 4 -6.26 -7.16 -10.43
CA LEU A 4 -5.59 -8.43 -10.66
C LEU A 4 -5.38 -9.14 -9.32
N LYS A 5 -5.52 -10.47 -9.31
CA LYS A 5 -5.15 -11.28 -8.15
C LYS A 5 -3.67 -11.08 -7.81
N PRO A 6 -3.25 -11.20 -6.53
CA PRO A 6 -1.88 -10.90 -6.11
C PRO A 6 -0.79 -11.59 -6.95
N LEU A 7 -0.98 -12.88 -7.22
CA LEU A 7 -0.03 -13.67 -8.01
C LEU A 7 0.01 -13.24 -9.48
N ASN A 8 -1.14 -12.91 -10.08
CA ASN A 8 -1.23 -12.45 -11.47
C ASN A 8 -0.66 -11.04 -11.60
N PHE A 9 -0.93 -10.16 -10.62
CA PHE A 9 -0.33 -8.83 -10.56
C PHE A 9 1.20 -8.92 -10.53
N TYR A 10 1.75 -9.86 -9.75
CA TYR A 10 3.19 -10.12 -9.77
C TYR A 10 3.64 -10.67 -11.12
N LYS A 11 3.16 -11.84 -11.53
CA LYS A 11 3.67 -12.58 -12.71
C LYS A 11 3.49 -11.85 -14.03
N GLU A 12 2.33 -11.24 -14.25
CA GLU A 12 1.97 -10.67 -15.56
C GLU A 12 2.36 -9.19 -15.68
N PHE A 13 2.73 -8.53 -14.57
CA PHE A 13 2.88 -7.08 -14.57
C PHE A 13 4.08 -6.57 -13.77
N PHE A 14 4.27 -7.00 -12.52
CA PHE A 14 5.31 -6.42 -11.67
C PHE A 14 6.68 -7.11 -11.79
N LYS A 15 6.70 -8.41 -12.09
CA LYS A 15 7.93 -9.22 -12.23
C LYS A 15 8.90 -8.61 -13.24
N ASP A 16 8.42 -8.19 -14.40
CA ASP A 16 9.25 -7.56 -15.44
C ASP A 16 9.90 -6.26 -14.97
N ILE A 17 9.21 -5.50 -14.11
CA ILE A 17 9.70 -4.22 -13.57
C ILE A 17 10.83 -4.47 -12.57
N LEU A 18 10.69 -5.53 -11.76
CA LEU A 18 11.72 -5.93 -10.81
C LEU A 18 12.96 -6.53 -11.50
N ILE A 19 12.78 -7.30 -12.57
CA ILE A 19 13.90 -7.93 -13.32
C ILE A 19 14.67 -6.90 -14.15
N LYS A 20 13.98 -5.93 -14.76
CA LYS A 20 14.62 -4.90 -15.60
C LYS A 20 15.42 -3.95 -14.71
N LYS A 21 16.71 -4.23 -14.55
CA LYS A 21 17.71 -3.40 -13.83
C LYS A 21 18.04 -2.07 -14.52
N ASP A 22 17.18 -1.54 -15.38
CA ASP A 22 17.42 -0.22 -15.98
C ASP A 22 17.03 0.86 -14.96
N TYR A 23 18.04 1.30 -14.19
CA TYR A 23 17.91 2.13 -13.00
C TYR A 23 17.56 3.60 -13.26
N SER A 24 17.31 4.02 -14.51
CA SER A 24 17.07 5.44 -14.78
C SER A 24 15.76 5.96 -14.15
N LYS A 25 14.74 5.10 -13.97
CA LYS A 25 13.52 5.27 -13.15
C LYS A 25 12.60 4.02 -13.30
N PRO A 26 12.79 2.94 -12.52
CA PRO A 26 11.86 1.80 -12.56
C PRO A 26 10.47 2.20 -12.03
N GLY A 27 9.46 1.43 -12.43
CA GLY A 27 8.09 1.63 -11.96
C GLY A 27 7.98 1.34 -10.47
N ARG A 28 7.26 2.20 -9.74
CA ARG A 28 7.06 2.09 -8.29
C ARG A 28 5.62 1.74 -7.97
N LEU A 29 5.40 1.14 -6.81
CA LEU A 29 4.07 0.78 -6.31
C LEU A 29 3.62 1.79 -5.26
N LEU A 30 2.32 2.10 -5.28
CA LEU A 30 1.67 2.86 -4.24
C LEU A 30 0.88 1.92 -3.32
N GLY A 31 1.22 1.92 -2.04
CA GLY A 31 0.48 1.25 -0.98
C GLY A 31 -0.69 2.09 -0.50
N LEU A 32 -1.82 1.46 -0.26
CA LEU A 32 -3.03 2.08 0.27
C LEU A 32 -3.59 1.22 1.39
N ASP A 33 -3.94 1.82 2.52
CA ASP A 33 -4.72 1.17 3.57
C ASP A 33 -5.87 2.07 4.01
N VAL A 34 -7.07 1.50 4.08
CA VAL A 34 -8.29 2.18 4.56
C VAL A 34 -8.61 1.64 5.94
N SER A 35 -8.42 2.49 6.95
CA SER A 35 -8.82 2.25 8.34
C SER A 35 -10.11 2.99 8.67
N ASP A 36 -10.63 2.79 9.88
CA ASP A 36 -11.84 3.45 10.35
C ASP A 36 -11.76 4.98 10.34
N LYS A 37 -10.56 5.54 10.53
CA LYS A 37 -10.35 6.99 10.64
C LYS A 37 -9.52 7.57 9.51
N TYR A 38 -8.61 6.80 8.95
CA TYR A 38 -7.63 7.31 8.00
C TYR A 38 -7.50 6.45 6.76
N VAL A 39 -7.21 7.11 5.65
CA VAL A 39 -6.67 6.47 4.46
C VAL A 39 -5.18 6.78 4.41
N SER A 40 -4.34 5.78 4.65
CA SER A 40 -2.88 5.93 4.62
C SER A 40 -2.30 5.52 3.27
N LEU A 41 -1.21 6.19 2.89
CA LEU A 41 -0.47 5.99 1.65
C LEU A 41 1.00 5.72 1.94
N ALA A 42 1.55 4.76 1.20
CA ALA A 42 2.97 4.48 1.14
C ALA A 42 3.43 4.37 -0.31
N VAL A 43 4.73 4.54 -0.55
CA VAL A 43 5.33 4.36 -1.87
C VAL A 43 6.56 3.48 -1.75
N SER A 44 6.77 2.54 -2.67
CA SER A 44 7.99 1.73 -2.69
C SER A 44 9.19 2.61 -3.04
N ASP A 45 10.41 2.27 -2.65
CA ASP A 45 11.61 2.98 -3.10
C ASP A 45 11.92 2.66 -4.58
N TRP A 46 12.96 3.28 -5.14
CA TRP A 46 13.35 3.04 -6.54
C TRP A 46 13.87 1.62 -6.78
N LYS A 47 14.21 0.84 -5.75
CA LYS A 47 14.56 -0.58 -5.91
C LYS A 47 13.39 -1.52 -5.70
N ASN A 48 12.22 -1.00 -5.31
CA ASN A 48 11.07 -1.79 -4.84
C ASN A 48 11.45 -2.78 -3.72
N LEU A 49 12.36 -2.39 -2.84
CA LEU A 49 12.79 -3.15 -1.67
C LEU A 49 12.14 -2.63 -0.38
N THR A 50 11.87 -1.32 -0.31
CA THR A 50 11.39 -0.69 0.93
C THR A 50 10.17 0.17 0.68
N ALA A 51 9.16 0.04 1.53
CA ALA A 51 8.00 0.93 1.56
C ALA A 51 8.29 2.16 2.42
N LEU A 52 7.97 3.34 1.90
CA LEU A 52 8.15 4.63 2.58
C LEU A 52 6.79 5.28 2.83
N PRO A 53 6.54 5.86 4.02
CA PRO A 53 5.31 6.59 4.30
C PRO A 53 5.22 7.82 3.40
N LEU A 54 4.03 8.09 2.85
CA LEU A 54 3.83 9.21 1.94
C LEU A 54 2.87 10.25 2.53
N ARG A 55 1.62 9.84 2.83
CA ARG A 55 0.59 10.74 3.35
C ARG A 55 -0.53 9.93 4.00
N ALA A 56 -1.30 10.56 4.88
CA ALA A 56 -2.59 10.03 5.32
C ALA A 56 -3.67 11.11 5.25
N PHE A 57 -4.89 10.70 4.95
CA PHE A 57 -6.08 11.56 4.91
C PHE A 57 -7.03 11.16 6.03
N ASP A 58 -7.74 12.12 6.60
CA ASP A 58 -8.87 11.80 7.47
C ASP A 58 -10.07 11.37 6.62
N ARG A 59 -10.71 10.26 6.99
CA ARG A 59 -11.83 9.70 6.24
C ARG A 59 -13.07 10.60 6.27
N GLN A 60 -13.17 11.48 7.26
CA GLN A 60 -14.26 12.47 7.37
C GLN A 60 -14.09 13.67 6.44
N GLU A 61 -12.98 13.75 5.69
CA GLU A 61 -12.77 14.81 4.70
C GLU A 61 -13.85 14.75 3.60
N LYS A 62 -14.41 15.92 3.28
CA LYS A 62 -15.41 16.04 2.22
C LYS A 62 -14.77 15.74 0.87
N ASN A 63 -15.47 14.98 0.03
CA ASN A 63 -15.01 14.58 -1.30
C ASN A 63 -13.69 13.81 -1.29
N LEU A 64 -13.42 13.04 -0.22
CA LEU A 64 -12.18 12.28 -0.02
C LEU A 64 -11.71 11.55 -1.28
N SER A 65 -12.58 10.80 -1.96
CA SER A 65 -12.20 10.04 -3.16
C SER A 65 -11.80 10.94 -4.34
N SER A 66 -12.43 12.11 -4.51
CA SER A 66 -11.99 13.06 -5.55
C SER A 66 -10.63 13.65 -5.19
N MET A 67 -10.44 14.07 -3.94
CA MET A 67 -9.19 14.64 -3.46
C MET A 67 -8.03 13.62 -3.56
N ALA A 68 -8.27 12.38 -3.15
CA ALA A 68 -7.31 11.30 -3.27
C ALA A 68 -6.98 11.02 -4.74
N ALA A 69 -7.97 11.02 -5.63
CA ALA A 69 -7.75 10.86 -7.06
C ALA A 69 -6.93 12.01 -7.68
N ASP A 70 -7.17 13.25 -7.25
CA ASP A 70 -6.36 14.41 -7.64
C ASP A 70 -4.92 14.30 -7.15
N LEU A 71 -4.71 13.85 -5.91
CA LEU A 71 -3.37 13.57 -5.41
C LEU A 71 -2.69 12.44 -6.20
N PHE A 72 -3.40 11.37 -6.51
CA PHE A 72 -2.83 10.27 -7.29
C PHE A 72 -2.39 10.74 -8.67
N GLN A 73 -3.16 11.62 -9.32
CA GLN A 73 -2.77 12.22 -10.59
C GLN A 73 -1.45 13.00 -10.52
N SER A 74 -1.13 13.65 -9.39
CA SER A 74 0.19 14.28 -9.21
C SER A 74 1.29 13.27 -8.88
N LEU A 75 0.99 12.29 -8.03
CA LEU A 75 1.97 11.29 -7.57
C LEU A 75 2.39 10.30 -8.64
N ILE A 76 1.49 9.94 -9.57
CA ILE A 76 1.76 8.97 -10.64
C ILE A 76 2.99 9.39 -11.47
N PRO A 77 3.04 10.59 -12.07
CA PRO A 77 4.22 11.02 -12.82
C PRO A 77 5.41 11.35 -11.90
N GLU A 78 5.17 11.88 -10.70
CA GLU A 78 6.24 12.26 -9.75
C GLU A 78 7.06 11.05 -9.27
N HIS A 79 6.38 9.96 -8.97
CA HIS A 79 6.99 8.75 -8.43
C HIS A 79 7.02 7.59 -9.43
N ASN A 80 6.63 7.80 -10.68
CA ASN A 80 6.51 6.74 -11.68
C ASN A 80 5.66 5.57 -11.17
N ILE A 81 4.48 5.87 -10.62
CA ILE A 81 3.58 4.85 -10.06
C ILE A 81 2.97 4.04 -11.20
N VAL A 82 3.15 2.73 -11.14
CA VAL A 82 2.67 1.81 -12.17
C VAL A 82 1.46 0.99 -11.69
N GLY A 83 1.30 0.84 -10.37
CA GLY A 83 0.16 0.12 -9.80
C GLY A 83 0.04 0.30 -8.29
N PHE A 84 -1.05 -0.25 -7.76
CA PHE A 84 -1.43 -0.10 -6.35
C PHE A 84 -1.48 -1.45 -5.63
N VAL A 85 -1.06 -1.43 -4.36
CA VAL A 85 -1.25 -2.52 -3.41
C VAL A 85 -2.20 -2.03 -2.32
N VAL A 86 -3.37 -2.65 -2.22
CA VAL A 86 -4.44 -2.19 -1.35
C VAL A 86 -4.61 -3.17 -0.19
N GLY A 87 -4.43 -2.71 1.03
CA GLY A 87 -4.60 -3.49 2.25
C GLY A 87 -6.06 -3.80 2.50
N THR A 88 -6.34 -5.04 2.89
CA THR A 88 -7.70 -5.50 3.21
C THR A 88 -7.65 -6.66 4.20
N ASP A 89 -8.71 -6.88 4.98
CA ASP A 89 -8.86 -8.04 5.90
C ASP A 89 -9.12 -9.38 5.19
N PHE A 90 -8.77 -9.44 3.91
CA PHE A 90 -8.95 -10.57 3.04
C PHE A 90 -7.75 -11.49 3.12
N GLN A 91 -7.98 -12.76 3.43
CA GLN A 91 -6.93 -13.77 3.34
C GLN A 91 -6.62 -14.07 1.88
N ILE A 92 -5.34 -14.08 1.51
CA ILE A 92 -4.89 -14.35 0.14
C ILE A 92 -5.42 -15.70 -0.42
N SER A 93 -5.76 -16.65 0.45
CA SER A 93 -6.33 -17.97 0.09
C SER A 93 -7.80 -17.93 -0.34
N ASP A 94 -8.53 -16.85 -0.08
CA ASP A 94 -9.95 -16.80 -0.37
C ASP A 94 -10.22 -16.67 -1.88
N THR A 95 -11.32 -17.26 -2.35
CA THR A 95 -11.73 -17.24 -3.76
C THR A 95 -12.62 -16.05 -4.12
N ARG A 96 -13.12 -15.30 -3.13
CA ARG A 96 -14.02 -14.15 -3.30
C ARG A 96 -13.27 -12.82 -3.16
N PRO A 97 -13.81 -11.67 -3.59
CA PRO A 97 -13.26 -10.37 -3.22
C PRO A 97 -13.41 -10.11 -1.70
N PRO A 98 -12.62 -9.19 -1.13
CA PRO A 98 -12.73 -8.80 0.28
C PRO A 98 -14.16 -8.49 0.70
N LEU A 99 -14.56 -8.88 1.91
CA LEU A 99 -15.83 -8.43 2.50
C LEU A 99 -15.70 -7.06 3.19
N ASP A 100 -14.54 -6.40 3.07
CA ASP A 100 -14.35 -5.05 3.60
C ASP A 100 -15.07 -4.03 2.72
N SER A 101 -16.32 -3.76 3.07
CA SER A 101 -17.14 -2.76 2.42
C SER A 101 -16.49 -1.38 2.36
N GLN A 102 -15.62 -1.02 3.32
CA GLN A 102 -15.01 0.32 3.35
C GLN A 102 -13.93 0.46 2.28
N THR A 103 -12.97 -0.47 2.25
CA THR A 103 -11.91 -0.49 1.24
C THR A 103 -12.52 -0.61 -0.16
N LEU A 104 -13.48 -1.53 -0.35
CA LEU A 104 -14.14 -1.70 -1.64
C LEU A 104 -14.88 -0.44 -2.10
N ASN A 105 -15.65 0.20 -1.21
CA ASN A 105 -16.36 1.44 -1.53
C ASN A 105 -15.37 2.57 -1.88
N PHE A 106 -14.25 2.66 -1.18
CA PHE A 106 -13.23 3.66 -1.47
C PHE A 106 -12.59 3.45 -2.85
N ILE A 107 -12.23 2.20 -3.18
CA ILE A 107 -11.68 1.83 -4.49
C ILE A 107 -12.70 2.04 -5.62
N ASP A 108 -13.97 1.69 -5.40
CA ASP A 108 -15.05 1.92 -6.37
C ASP A 108 -15.30 3.42 -6.59
N ASN A 109 -15.30 4.22 -5.53
CA ASN A 109 -15.43 5.66 -5.64
C ASN A 109 -14.23 6.29 -6.37
N LEU A 110 -13.00 5.80 -6.11
CA LEU A 110 -11.82 6.21 -6.88
C LEU A 110 -11.96 5.84 -8.35
N TYR A 111 -12.43 4.62 -8.66
CA TYR A 111 -12.68 4.17 -10.03
C TYR A 111 -13.66 5.10 -10.75
N LYS A 112 -14.78 5.44 -10.10
CA LYS A 112 -15.82 6.33 -10.63
C LYS A 112 -15.34 7.74 -10.94
N THR A 113 -14.21 8.18 -10.37
CA THR A 113 -13.62 9.49 -10.73
C THR A 113 -13.06 9.54 -12.15
N GLY A 114 -12.74 8.38 -12.77
CA GLY A 114 -12.06 8.30 -14.07
C GLY A 114 -10.57 8.71 -14.03
N LYS A 115 -10.10 9.37 -12.97
CA LYS A 115 -8.73 9.88 -12.85
C LYS A 115 -7.68 8.81 -12.55
N VAL A 116 -8.08 7.57 -12.29
CA VAL A 116 -7.16 6.43 -12.07
C VAL A 116 -7.41 5.31 -13.07
N GLU A 117 -7.89 5.68 -14.26
CA GLU A 117 -8.05 4.78 -15.38
C GLU A 117 -6.69 4.31 -15.92
N GLY A 118 -6.63 3.10 -16.48
CA GLY A 118 -5.38 2.50 -17.00
C GLY A 118 -4.47 1.85 -15.96
N LEU A 119 -4.55 2.24 -14.68
CA LEU A 119 -3.73 1.66 -13.62
C LEU A 119 -4.27 0.30 -13.14
N LYS A 120 -3.38 -0.53 -12.59
CA LYS A 120 -3.70 -1.84 -12.03
C LYS A 120 -3.65 -1.77 -10.51
N HIS A 121 -4.47 -2.56 -9.84
CA HIS A 121 -4.37 -2.75 -8.40
C HIS A 121 -4.49 -4.23 -8.04
N THR A 122 -3.89 -4.59 -6.92
CA THR A 122 -4.09 -5.86 -6.23
C THR A 122 -4.51 -5.60 -4.78
N TYR A 123 -5.17 -6.59 -4.19
CA TYR A 123 -5.41 -6.63 -2.77
C TYR A 123 -4.26 -7.35 -2.06
N TRP A 124 -4.05 -7.00 -0.80
CA TRP A 124 -3.07 -7.64 0.06
C TRP A 124 -3.65 -7.83 1.46
N ASP A 125 -3.40 -8.99 2.04
CA ASP A 125 -3.85 -9.32 3.39
C ASP A 125 -3.08 -8.47 4.41
N ARG A 126 -3.80 -7.69 5.23
CA ARG A 126 -3.20 -6.89 6.29
C ARG A 126 -2.49 -7.71 7.36
N GLY A 127 -2.86 -8.99 7.50
CA GLY A 127 -2.20 -9.92 8.41
C GLY A 127 -0.85 -10.44 7.89
N ILE A 128 -0.54 -10.25 6.59
CA ILE A 128 0.75 -10.64 6.02
C ILE A 128 1.66 -9.42 5.99
N THR A 129 2.41 -9.29 7.06
CA THR A 129 3.30 -8.16 7.35
C THR A 129 4.76 -8.59 7.33
N SER A 130 5.64 -7.60 7.14
CA SER A 130 7.08 -7.79 7.32
C SER A 130 7.41 -7.80 8.81
N LYS A 131 8.13 -8.82 9.29
CA LYS A 131 8.60 -8.89 10.68
C LYS A 131 9.41 -7.65 11.07
N ASP A 132 10.21 -7.14 10.14
CA ASP A 132 11.05 -5.98 10.36
C ASP A 132 10.20 -4.69 10.43
N ALA A 133 9.22 -4.54 9.53
CA ALA A 133 8.30 -3.40 9.58
C ALA A 133 7.47 -3.39 10.87
N GLU A 134 6.95 -4.54 11.29
CA GLU A 134 6.22 -4.66 12.56
C GLU A 134 7.10 -4.32 13.76
N PHE A 135 8.33 -4.83 13.78
CA PHE A 135 9.27 -4.56 14.85
C PHE A 135 9.55 -3.06 14.96
N VAL A 136 9.90 -2.40 13.85
CA VAL A 136 10.18 -0.96 13.83
C VAL A 136 8.96 -0.16 14.28
N LEU A 137 7.77 -0.49 13.77
CA LEU A 137 6.54 0.20 14.11
C LEU A 137 6.19 0.06 15.61
N LYS A 138 6.36 -1.15 16.16
CA LYS A 138 6.19 -1.42 17.59
C LYS A 138 7.18 -0.64 18.44
N GLN A 139 8.47 -0.66 18.09
CA GLN A 139 9.50 0.10 18.80
C GLN A 139 9.22 1.61 18.76
N HIS A 140 8.73 2.12 17.63
CA HIS A 140 8.36 3.52 17.51
C HIS A 140 7.18 3.89 18.42
N VAL A 141 6.17 3.02 18.49
CA VAL A 141 5.03 3.18 19.41
C VAL A 141 5.46 3.13 20.87
N GLU A 142 6.27 2.14 21.25
CA GLU A 142 6.82 2.00 22.61
C GLU A 142 7.64 3.23 22.98
N PHE A 143 8.51 3.72 22.09
CA PHE A 143 9.28 4.94 22.30
C PHE A 143 8.37 6.16 22.55
N ILE A 144 7.36 6.37 21.71
CA ILE A 144 6.44 7.51 21.85
C ILE A 144 5.62 7.42 23.15
N SER A 145 5.11 6.23 23.47
CA SER A 145 4.24 6.04 24.64
C SER A 145 5.02 6.00 25.95
N GLU A 146 6.18 5.32 26.01
CA GLU A 146 6.93 5.09 27.25
C GLU A 146 8.01 6.14 27.49
N ILE A 147 8.76 6.52 26.45
CA ILE A 147 9.88 7.48 26.59
C ILE A 147 9.36 8.91 26.48
N LEU A 148 8.60 9.21 25.42
CA LEU A 148 8.05 10.56 25.22
C LEU A 148 6.77 10.82 26.04
N LYS A 149 6.24 9.80 26.73
CA LYS A 149 5.03 9.87 27.58
C LYS A 149 3.82 10.47 26.86
N GLN A 150 3.74 10.27 25.54
CA GLN A 150 2.63 10.78 24.76
C GLN A 150 1.37 9.94 24.99
N PRO A 151 0.18 10.54 24.84
CA PRO A 151 -1.09 9.83 25.00
C PRO A 151 -1.23 8.60 24.08
N LYS A 152 -1.87 7.54 24.57
CA LYS A 152 -2.04 6.25 23.85
C LYS A 152 -2.87 6.37 22.57
N ASP A 153 -3.75 7.35 22.50
CA ASP A 153 -4.50 7.73 21.30
C ASP A 153 -3.59 8.31 20.20
N MET A 154 -2.48 8.96 20.57
CA MET A 154 -1.48 9.43 19.61
C MET A 154 -0.75 8.25 18.96
N SER A 155 -0.32 7.24 19.73
CA SER A 155 0.34 6.07 19.15
C SER A 155 -0.60 5.26 18.25
N LYS A 156 -1.87 5.09 18.64
CA LYS A 156 -2.90 4.50 17.76
C LYS A 156 -3.09 5.31 16.47
N THR A 157 -3.08 6.64 16.56
CA THR A 157 -3.20 7.50 15.38
C THR A 157 -2.01 7.35 14.43
N ILE A 158 -0.80 7.26 14.97
CA ILE A 158 0.42 7.06 14.18
C ILE A 158 0.36 5.71 13.46
N MET A 159 -0.05 4.64 14.16
CA MET A 159 -0.27 3.32 13.58
C MET A 159 -1.23 3.37 12.39
N GLU A 160 -2.42 3.94 12.58
CA GLU A 160 -3.44 4.05 11.52
C GLU A 160 -2.95 4.88 10.32
N LYS A 161 -2.12 5.90 10.56
CA LYS A 161 -1.54 6.73 9.49
C LYS A 161 -0.36 6.08 8.75
N CYS A 162 0.24 5.03 9.30
CA CYS A 162 1.38 4.34 8.72
C CYS A 162 1.06 2.92 8.22
N GLN A 163 -0.18 2.44 8.38
CA GLN A 163 -0.57 1.06 8.05
C GLN A 163 -0.26 0.67 6.59
N ALA A 164 -0.39 1.61 5.63
CA ALA A 164 -0.04 1.37 4.24
C ALA A 164 1.44 0.98 4.03
N VAL A 165 2.35 1.38 4.93
CA VAL A 165 3.75 0.94 4.90
C VAL A 165 3.85 -0.56 5.14
N SER A 166 3.18 -1.07 6.18
CA SER A 166 3.16 -2.51 6.50
C SER A 166 2.56 -3.34 5.38
N VAL A 167 1.45 -2.86 4.80
CA VAL A 167 0.78 -3.49 3.65
C VAL A 167 1.71 -3.58 2.44
N LEU A 168 2.32 -2.46 2.08
CA LEU A 168 3.19 -2.41 0.90
C LEU A 168 4.47 -3.21 1.13
N GLN A 169 5.08 -3.10 2.31
CA GLN A 169 6.30 -3.84 2.64
C GLN A 169 6.06 -5.35 2.60
N GLY A 170 4.94 -5.85 3.13
CA GLY A 170 4.60 -7.27 3.04
C GLY A 170 4.54 -7.78 1.59
N TYR A 171 3.94 -6.99 0.69
CA TYR A 171 3.90 -7.32 -0.74
C TYR A 171 5.30 -7.32 -1.39
N LEU A 172 6.11 -6.30 -1.09
CA LEU A 172 7.47 -6.18 -1.63
C LEU A 172 8.34 -7.34 -1.14
N ASP A 173 8.29 -7.70 0.14
CA ASP A 173 9.08 -8.79 0.70
C ASP A 173 8.75 -10.13 0.02
N LEU A 174 7.45 -10.43 -0.17
CA LEU A 174 7.05 -11.67 -0.85
C LEU A 174 7.51 -11.68 -2.31
N THR A 175 7.30 -10.58 -3.04
CA THR A 175 7.65 -10.53 -4.47
C THR A 175 9.15 -10.56 -4.73
N ASN A 176 9.96 -9.93 -3.86
CA ASN A 176 11.42 -10.04 -3.93
C ASN A 176 11.89 -11.47 -3.63
N LYS A 177 11.31 -12.12 -2.61
CA LYS A 177 11.60 -13.53 -2.33
C LYS A 177 11.26 -14.45 -3.51
N MET A 178 10.13 -14.23 -4.18
CA MET A 178 9.76 -14.98 -5.38
C MET A 178 10.76 -14.79 -6.54
N ILE A 179 11.43 -13.64 -6.64
CA ILE A 179 12.46 -13.41 -7.65
C ILE A 179 13.74 -14.16 -7.33
N GLU A 180 14.16 -14.15 -6.06
CA GLU A 180 15.33 -14.92 -5.60
C GLU A 180 15.13 -16.41 -5.91
N GLU A 181 13.97 -16.97 -5.56
CA GLU A 181 13.62 -18.38 -5.83
C GLU A 181 13.49 -18.71 -7.33
N ASP A 182 13.11 -17.75 -8.18
CA ASP A 182 13.01 -17.93 -9.64
C ASP A 182 14.37 -17.79 -10.36
N CYS A 183 15.40 -17.22 -9.71
CA CYS A 183 16.72 -16.97 -10.29
C CYS A 183 17.78 -18.02 -9.89
N ASP A 184 17.51 -18.83 -8.87
CA ASP A 184 18.30 -19.98 -8.43
C ASP A 184 17.93 -21.27 -9.20
#